data_AF-A0AA88SPR1-F1
#
_entry.id   AF-A0AA88SPR1-F1
#
_cell.length_a   1.000
_cell.length_b   1.000
_cell.length_c   1.000
_cell.angle_alpha   90.00
_cell.angle_beta   90.00
_cell.angle_gamma   90.00
#
_symmetry.space_group_name_H-M   'P 1'
#
loop_
_entity.id
_entity.type
_entity.pdbx_description
1 polymer ?
#
loop_
_entity_poly.entity_id
_entity_poly.type
_entity_poly.pdbx_seq_one_letter_code
_entity_poly.pdbx_strand_id
1 'polypeptide(L)' 'VLAAHRYGIKRVILPERNLKDLVEVPAAVLAGLEILPAKRMEDVLEHAFEGGCPWRQHSKL' A
#
# COMPACT_ATOMS: atom_id res chain seq x y z
N VAL A 1 3.07 4.25 -9.88
CA VAL A 1 4.37 4.11 -9.17
C VAL A 1 5.37 5.20 -9.55
N LEU A 2 5.60 5.44 -10.85
CA LEU A 2 6.45 6.55 -11.37
C LEU A 2 6.08 7.95 -10.81
N ALA A 3 4.79 8.25 -10.66
CA ALA A 3 4.34 9.50 -10.04
C ALA A 3 4.71 9.60 -8.55
N ALA A 4 4.59 8.51 -7.79
CA ALA A 4 4.90 8.49 -6.35
C ALA A 4 6.39 8.79 -6.11
N HIS A 5 7.27 8.19 -6.91
CA HIS A 5 8.71 8.50 -6.89
C HIS A 5 9.00 9.97 -7.23
N ARG A 6 8.28 10.54 -8.20
CA ARG A 6 8.46 11.93 -8.63
C ARG A 6 7.96 12.96 -7.60
N TYR A 7 7.06 12.57 -6.71
CA TYR A 7 6.54 13.38 -5.60
C TYR A 7 7.19 13.07 -4.24
N GLY A 8 8.20 12.18 -4.18
CA GLY A 8 8.88 11.82 -2.92
C GLY A 8 8.02 11.01 -1.95
N ILE A 9 6.95 10.39 -2.43
CA ILE A 9 6.07 9.54 -1.62
C ILE A 9 6.81 8.23 -1.35
N LYS A 10 7.19 7.98 -0.10
CA LYS A 10 7.99 6.81 0.29
C LYS A 10 7.18 5.52 0.44
N ARG A 11 5.87 5.62 0.72
CA ARG A 11 4.99 4.48 0.99
C ARG A 11 3.85 4.42 -0.01
N VAL A 12 3.64 3.26 -0.63
CA VAL A 12 2.58 3.04 -1.62
C VAL A 12 1.85 1.75 -1.27
N ILE A 13 0.55 1.86 -1.02
CA ILE A 13 -0.32 0.70 -0.82
C ILE A 13 -0.79 0.23 -2.21
N LEU A 14 -0.55 -1.03 -2.54
CA LEU A 14 -0.88 -1.62 -3.84
C LEU A 14 -1.75 -2.86 -3.64
N PRO A 15 -2.84 -3.05 -4.39
CA PRO A 15 -3.60 -4.28 -4.29
C PRO A 15 -2.78 -5.50 -4.79
N GLU A 16 -2.90 -6.64 -4.13
CA GLU A 16 -2.15 -7.88 -4.45
C GLU A 16 -2.21 -8.25 -5.94
N ARG A 17 -3.38 -8.05 -6.56
CA ARG A 17 -3.59 -8.35 -7.99
C ARG A 17 -2.67 -7.55 -8.92
N ASN A 18 -2.25 -6.36 -8.50
CA ASN A 18 -1.40 -5.44 -9.28
C ASN A 18 0.10 -5.63 -8.97
N LEU A 19 0.48 -6.55 -8.07
CA LEU A 19 1.90 -6.88 -7.84
C LEU A 19 2.58 -7.38 -9.12
N LYS A 20 1.82 -8.04 -10.02
CA LYS A 20 2.35 -8.54 -11.30
C LYS A 20 2.80 -7.40 -12.23
N ASP A 21 2.16 -6.24 -12.13
CA ASP A 21 2.47 -5.06 -12.95
C ASP A 21 3.75 -4.36 -12.46
N LEU A 22 4.22 -4.66 -11.24
CA LEU A 22 5.48 -4.11 -10.71
C LEU A 22 6.72 -4.67 -11.40
N VAL A 23 6.59 -5.80 -12.09
CA VAL A 23 7.70 -6.40 -12.85
C VAL A 23 8.11 -5.49 -14.03
N GLU A 24 7.17 -4.67 -14.53
CA GLU A 24 7.44 -3.69 -15.58
C GLU A 24 8.07 -2.40 -15.03
N VAL A 25 8.14 -2.22 -13.71
CA VAL A 25 8.70 -1.02 -13.08
C VAL A 25 10.20 -1.22 -12.80
N PRO A 26 11.07 -0.27 -13.19
CA PRO A 26 12.52 -0.40 -12.96
C PRO A 26 12.86 -0.52 -11.47
N ALA A 27 13.81 -1.40 -11.13
CA ALA A 27 14.26 -1.65 -9.76
C ALA A 27 14.74 -0.38 -9.02
N ALA A 28 15.29 0.60 -9.75
CA ALA A 28 15.68 1.89 -9.17
C ALA A 28 14.50 2.67 -8.56
N VAL A 29 13.30 2.56 -9.16
CA VAL A 29 12.07 3.18 -8.66
C VAL A 29 11.51 2.39 -7.49
N LEU A 30 11.60 1.05 -7.54
CA LEU A 30 11.15 0.16 -6.47
C LEU A 30 12.04 0.27 -5.22
N ALA A 31 13.35 0.46 -5.38
CA ALA A 31 14.29 0.56 -4.26
C ALA A 31 14.05 1.77 -3.35
N GLY A 32 13.44 2.84 -3.87
CA GLY A 32 13.07 4.04 -3.11
C GLY A 32 11.64 4.04 -2.57
N LEU A 33 10.86 2.99 -2.82
CA LEU A 33 9.44 2.92 -2.50
C LEU A 33 9.13 1.68 -1.64
N GLU A 34 8.51 1.92 -0.49
CA GLU A 34 7.95 0.88 0.36
C GLU A 34 6.56 0.51 -0.19
N ILE A 35 6.45 -0.69 -0.77
CA ILE A 35 5.21 -1.20 -1.36
C ILE A 35 4.51 -2.10 -0.36
N LEU A 36 3.30 -1.73 0.03
CA LEU A 36 2.47 -2.47 0.97
C LEU A 36 1.33 -3.17 0.21
N PRO A 37 1.35 -4.51 0.08
CA PRO A 37 0.28 -5.23 -0.59
C PRO A 37 -0.99 -5.21 0.27
N ALA A 38 -2.14 -4.93 -0.33
CA ALA A 38 -3.44 -5.00 0.32
C ALA A 38 -4.38 -5.94 -0.45
N LYS A 39 -5.12 -6.79 0.28
CA LYS A 39 -6.10 -7.71 -0.33
C LYS A 39 -7.52 -7.19 -0.15
N ARG A 40 -7.78 -6.57 1.00
CA ARG A 40 -9.09 -6.03 1.37
C ARG A 40 -8.96 -4.56 1.75
N MET A 41 -10.10 -3.86 1.79
CA MET A 41 -10.15 -2.46 2.21
C MET A 41 -9.63 -2.30 3.66
N GLU A 42 -9.83 -3.32 4.49
CA GLU A 42 -9.32 -3.32 5.86
C GLU A 42 -7.79 -3.20 5.91
N ASP A 43 -7.06 -3.94 5.07
CA ASP A 43 -5.59 -3.88 5.02
C ASP A 43 -5.12 -2.47 4.63
N VAL A 44 -5.83 -1.81 3.70
CA VAL A 44 -5.52 -0.43 3.29
C VAL A 44 -5.65 0.52 4.47
N LEU A 45 -6.74 0.41 5.23
CA LEU A 45 -7.00 1.27 6.38
C LEU A 45 -6.00 1.00 7.52
N GLU A 46 -5.57 -0.25 7.73
CA GLU A 46 -4.53 -0.58 8.71
C GLU A 46 -3.15 -0.04 8.33
N HIS A 47 -2.82 -0.03 7.04
CA HIS A 47 -1.56 0.54 6.56
C HIS A 47 -1.57 2.07 6.44
N ALA A 48 -2.74 2.69 6.27
CA ALA A 48 -2.87 4.13 6.07
C ALA A 48 -3.04 4.94 7.37
N PHE A 49 -3.59 4.36 8.44
CA PHE A 49 -3.93 5.08 9.67
C PHE A 49 -3.24 4.47 10.90
N GLU A 50 -2.59 5.30 11.74
CA GLU A 50 -1.95 4.90 13.00
C GLU A 50 -2.93 4.44 14.11
N GLY A 51 -4.22 4.26 13.80
CA GLY A 51 -5.26 3.71 14.68
C GLY A 51 -5.94 2.44 14.15
N GLY A 52 -5.49 1.91 13.00
CA GLY A 52 -6.07 0.74 12.35
C GLY A 52 -7.46 0.97 11.77
N CYS A 53 -8.13 -0.12 11.38
CA CYS A 53 -9.53 -0.08 10.94
C CYS A 53 -10.48 0.30 12.08
N PRO A 54 -11.20 1.45 12.02
CA PRO A 54 -12.15 1.82 13.07
C PRO A 54 -13.33 0.82 13.19
N TRP A 55 -13.61 0.10 12.11
CA TRP A 55 -14.71 -0.87 12.02
C TRP A 55 -14.38 -2.24 12.64
N ARG A 56 -13.10 -2.58 12.85
CA ARG A 56 -12.71 -3.85 13.49
C ARG A 56 -12.98 -3.84 15.00
N GLN A 57 -13.02 -2.65 15.61
CA GLN A 57 -13.29 -2.48 17.04
C GLN A 57 -14.78 -2.61 17.41
N HIS A 58 -15.69 -2.51 16.44
CA HIS A 58 -17.14 -2.60 16.68
C HIS A 58 -17.73 -4.03 16.61
N SER A 59 -16.96 -5.03 16.17
CA SER A 59 -17.40 -6.45 16.14
C SER A 59 -16.91 -7.26 17.35
N LYS A 60 -16.94 -6.66 18.54
CA LYS A 60 -16.94 -7.37 19.81
C LYS A 60 -18.14 -6.88 20.64
N LEU A 61 -19.34 -7.28 20.22
CA LEU A 61 -20.54 -7.35 21.06
C LEU A 61 -21.22 -8.68 20.78
#